data_AF-A0A077LPA3-F1
#
_entry.id   AF-A0A077LPA3-F1
#
_cell.length_a   1.000
_cell.length_b   1.000
_cell.length_c   1.000
_cell.angle_alpha   90.00
_cell.angle_beta   90.00
_cell.angle_gamma   90.00
#
_symmetry.space_group_name_H-M   'P 1'
#
loop_
_entity.id
_entity.type
_entity.pdbx_description
1 polymer ?
#
loop_
_entity_poly.entity_id
_entity_poly.type
_entity_poly.pdbx_seq_one_letter_code
_entity_poly.pdbx_strand_id
1 'polypeptide(L)'
;MQPLNNGIANVTEFRADGKALLYPFNCSDRQAQQPEVSTYTVADNGQSIHIASAQESFDLKVLAFAPKAMQLAMQVADQQLTFDYVKVDKVAPLCALPSGAAAEQARQSPYQASDFVAAPQLPAHPRMQRYLGTWAIGDVVELEIRRDPQGKAYLYHASNTNWHYLYNDVRWIGDALHFQSYSYSDKPELFSHPSHKSPTQVILQPTPDGKLRYLLTIEGRVFEETLTRAK
;
A
#
# COMPACT_ATOMS: atom_id res chain seq x y z
N MET A 1 18.18 9.34 -17.07
CA MET A 1 17.08 8.53 -17.63
C MET A 1 16.01 8.41 -16.55
N GLN A 2 14.72 8.59 -16.83
CA GLN A 2 13.64 8.63 -15.82
C GLN A 2 12.62 7.48 -16.03
N PRO A 3 12.27 6.67 -15.00
CA PRO A 3 11.31 5.57 -15.10
C PRO A 3 9.89 6.07 -15.39
N LEU A 4 8.99 5.24 -15.96
CA LEU A 4 7.63 5.68 -16.30
C LEU A 4 6.52 5.13 -15.41
N ASN A 5 6.68 3.96 -14.75
CA ASN A 5 5.60 3.35 -13.96
C ASN A 5 6.12 2.35 -12.92
N ASN A 6 6.61 2.81 -11.77
CA ASN A 6 6.65 1.98 -10.56
C ASN A 6 6.52 2.90 -9.35
N GLY A 7 5.55 2.63 -8.47
CA GLY A 7 5.24 3.40 -7.26
C GLY A 7 6.35 3.48 -6.20
N ILE A 8 7.58 3.14 -6.57
CA ILE A 8 8.83 3.43 -5.87
C ILE A 8 9.71 4.10 -6.94
N ALA A 9 9.88 5.41 -6.82
CA ALA A 9 10.52 6.21 -7.86
C ALA A 9 12.05 6.19 -7.71
N ASN A 10 12.66 5.00 -7.71
CA ASN A 10 14.11 4.91 -7.77
C ASN A 10 14.55 5.24 -9.20
N VAL A 11 15.24 6.36 -9.39
CA VAL A 11 15.65 6.84 -10.72
C VAL A 11 17.14 6.66 -10.90
N THR A 12 17.55 6.00 -11.99
CA THR A 12 18.97 5.81 -12.30
C THR A 12 19.46 6.86 -13.30
N GLU A 13 20.43 7.67 -12.89
CA GLU A 13 21.22 8.54 -13.77
C GLU A 13 22.49 7.81 -14.22
N PHE A 14 22.58 7.47 -15.50
CA PHE A 14 23.83 6.99 -16.11
C PHE A 14 24.65 8.20 -16.59
N ARG A 15 25.87 8.33 -16.07
CA ARG A 15 26.80 9.42 -16.38
C ARG A 15 27.92 8.98 -17.32
N ALA A 16 28.41 9.93 -18.12
CA ALA A 16 29.47 9.68 -19.09
C ALA A 16 30.81 9.22 -18.47
N ASP A 17 31.00 9.40 -17.16
CA ASP A 17 32.16 8.93 -16.40
C ASP A 17 32.06 7.46 -15.96
N GLY A 18 31.03 6.73 -16.41
CA GLY A 18 30.80 5.33 -16.05
C GLY A 18 30.16 5.15 -14.67
N LYS A 19 29.58 6.21 -14.08
CA LYS A 19 28.81 6.11 -12.83
C LYS A 19 27.32 6.00 -13.08
N ALA A 20 26.67 5.15 -12.30
CA ALA A 20 25.22 5.04 -12.22
C ALA A 20 24.79 5.54 -10.84
N LEU A 21 23.98 6.59 -10.80
CA LEU A 21 23.45 7.14 -9.56
C LEU A 21 22.00 6.75 -9.41
N LEU A 22 21.69 5.95 -8.39
CA LEU A 22 20.33 5.56 -8.05
C LEU A 22 19.79 6.57 -7.03
N TYR A 23 18.80 7.35 -7.46
CA TYR A 23 18.10 8.31 -6.63
C TYR A 23 16.86 7.64 -6.02
N PRO A 24 16.86 7.32 -4.73
CA PRO A 24 15.65 6.81 -4.08
C PRO A 24 14.68 7.98 -3.84
N PHE A 25 13.75 8.20 -4.76
CA PHE A 25 12.66 9.13 -4.49
C PHE A 25 11.57 8.40 -3.72
N ASN A 26 11.54 8.64 -2.41
CA ASN A 26 10.40 8.30 -1.58
C ASN A 26 9.35 9.43 -1.68
N CYS A 27 8.17 9.13 -2.21
CA CYS A 27 7.12 10.14 -2.35
C CYS A 27 6.41 10.48 -1.04
N SER A 28 6.65 9.73 0.03
CA SER A 28 6.10 9.99 1.37
C SER A 28 7.09 10.68 2.32
N ASP A 29 8.39 10.64 2.04
CA ASP A 29 9.45 11.26 2.85
C ASP A 29 10.20 12.32 2.03
N ARG A 30 10.13 13.59 2.48
CA ARG A 30 10.75 14.73 1.79
C ARG A 30 12.23 14.89 2.10
N GLN A 31 12.83 14.04 2.93
CA GLN A 31 14.27 14.10 3.14
C GLN A 31 15.02 13.73 1.86
N ALA A 32 15.91 14.64 1.42
CA ALA A 32 16.79 14.39 0.31
C ALA A 32 17.78 13.29 0.69
N GLN A 33 17.46 12.05 0.29
CA GLN A 33 18.39 10.94 0.41
C GLN A 33 19.52 11.12 -0.60
N GLN A 34 20.76 10.88 -0.16
CA GLN A 34 21.90 10.88 -1.06
C GLN A 34 21.74 9.73 -2.06
N PRO A 35 22.04 9.94 -3.36
CA PRO A 35 21.96 8.88 -4.34
C PRO A 35 22.98 7.78 -4.00
N GLU A 36 22.59 6.54 -4.18
CA GLU A 36 23.53 5.43 -4.19
C GLU A 36 24.37 5.51 -5.46
N VAL A 37 25.68 5.30 -5.33
CA VAL A 37 26.64 5.44 -6.43
C VAL A 37 27.22 4.08 -6.76
N SER A 38 26.94 3.64 -7.99
CA SER A 38 27.49 2.42 -8.59
C SER A 38 28.36 2.77 -9.80
N THR A 39 29.20 1.84 -10.21
CA THR A 39 29.83 1.86 -11.53
C THR A 39 28.98 1.09 -12.51
N TYR A 40 28.98 1.48 -13.77
CA TYR A 40 28.40 0.69 -14.84
C TYR A 40 29.33 0.55 -16.04
N THR A 41 29.19 -0.57 -16.74
CA THR A 41 29.82 -0.80 -18.04
C THR A 41 28.76 -1.31 -19.01
N VAL A 42 28.93 -0.99 -20.29
CA VAL A 42 28.07 -1.50 -21.36
C VAL A 42 28.87 -2.54 -22.12
N ALA A 43 28.28 -3.71 -22.36
CA ALA A 43 28.92 -4.74 -23.17
C ALA A 43 29.19 -4.23 -24.59
N ASP A 44 30.23 -4.77 -25.24
CA ASP A 44 30.65 -4.32 -26.58
C ASP A 44 29.55 -4.39 -27.65
N ASN A 45 28.61 -5.32 -27.47
CA ASN A 45 27.45 -5.49 -28.36
C ASN A 45 26.29 -4.52 -28.05
N GLY A 46 26.39 -3.71 -26.99
CA GLY A 46 25.37 -2.77 -26.54
C GLY A 46 24.11 -3.42 -25.94
N GLN A 47 24.09 -4.74 -25.74
CA GLN A 47 22.88 -5.48 -25.36
C GLN A 47 22.71 -5.67 -23.86
N SER A 48 23.76 -5.43 -23.07
CA SER A 48 23.71 -5.50 -21.62
C SER A 48 24.47 -4.36 -20.96
N ILE A 49 23.98 -3.94 -19.80
CA ILE A 49 24.59 -2.96 -18.91
C ILE A 49 24.88 -3.69 -17.60
N HIS A 50 26.14 -3.82 -17.25
CA HIS A 50 26.57 -4.35 -15.98
C HIS A 50 26.63 -3.21 -14.96
N ILE A 51 26.02 -3.38 -13.79
CA ILE A 51 26.04 -2.42 -12.69
C ILE A 51 26.69 -3.09 -11.49
N ALA A 52 27.64 -2.40 -10.85
CA ALA A 52 28.35 -2.89 -9.68
C ALA A 52 28.53 -1.79 -8.62
N SER A 53 28.23 -2.13 -7.36
CA SER A 53 28.53 -1.37 -6.16
C SER A 53 29.41 -2.20 -5.22
N ALA A 54 29.72 -1.67 -4.03
CA ALA A 54 30.43 -2.44 -3.01
C ALA A 54 29.61 -3.62 -2.44
N GLN A 55 28.29 -3.60 -2.62
CA GLN A 55 27.33 -4.49 -1.96
C GLN A 55 26.66 -5.44 -2.94
N GLU A 56 26.50 -5.04 -4.20
CA GLU A 56 25.77 -5.79 -5.20
C GLU A 56 26.33 -5.63 -6.61
N SER A 57 26.01 -6.59 -7.46
CA SER A 57 26.32 -6.56 -8.90
C SER A 57 25.21 -7.27 -9.65
N PHE A 58 24.73 -6.67 -10.74
CA PHE A 58 23.69 -7.24 -11.57
C PHE A 58 23.78 -6.74 -13.02
N ASP A 59 23.14 -7.46 -13.93
CA ASP A 59 23.07 -7.12 -15.33
C ASP A 59 21.66 -6.68 -15.72
N LEU A 60 21.58 -5.59 -16.48
CA LEU A 60 20.38 -5.12 -17.15
C LEU A 60 20.48 -5.44 -18.64
N LYS A 61 19.49 -6.15 -19.17
CA LYS A 61 19.35 -6.39 -20.61
C LYS A 61 18.75 -5.16 -21.28
N VAL A 62 19.36 -4.68 -22.36
CA VAL A 62 18.78 -3.62 -23.19
C VAL A 62 17.75 -4.26 -24.13
N LEU A 63 16.47 -3.94 -23.91
CA LEU A 63 15.37 -4.41 -24.77
C LEU A 63 15.14 -3.47 -25.96
N ALA A 64 15.21 -2.17 -25.72
CA ALA A 64 15.06 -1.15 -26.74
C ALA A 64 15.89 0.09 -26.40
N PHE A 65 16.44 0.75 -27.42
CA PHE A 65 17.19 1.99 -27.26
C PHE A 65 16.90 2.96 -28.41
N ALA A 66 16.52 4.18 -28.05
CA ALA A 66 16.23 5.28 -28.97
C ALA A 66 16.79 6.60 -28.38
N PRO A 67 16.98 7.65 -29.19
CA PRO A 67 17.62 8.90 -28.73
C PRO A 67 16.98 9.56 -27.49
N LYS A 68 15.69 9.29 -27.24
CA LYS A 68 14.93 9.85 -26.11
C LYS A 68 14.39 8.81 -25.13
N ALA A 69 14.53 7.52 -25.42
CA ALA A 69 13.92 6.47 -24.62
C ALA A 69 14.77 5.20 -24.59
N MET A 70 14.71 4.46 -23.50
CA MET A 70 15.40 3.18 -23.34
C MET A 70 14.54 2.25 -22.52
N GLN A 71 14.49 0.99 -22.90
CA GLN A 71 13.82 -0.05 -22.15
C GLN A 71 14.86 -1.08 -21.71
N LEU A 72 14.90 -1.32 -20.41
CA LEU A 72 15.79 -2.32 -19.80
C LEU A 72 14.96 -3.44 -19.19
N ALA A 73 15.57 -4.61 -19.01
CA ALA A 73 14.99 -5.69 -18.25
C ALA A 73 16.00 -6.33 -17.30
N MET A 74 15.49 -6.84 -16.19
CA MET A 74 16.23 -7.59 -15.19
C MET A 74 15.44 -8.83 -14.80
N GLN A 75 16.13 -9.95 -14.62
CA GLN A 75 15.51 -11.15 -14.06
C GLN A 75 15.65 -11.12 -12.54
N VAL A 76 14.55 -11.23 -11.81
CA VAL A 76 14.54 -11.36 -10.35
C VAL A 76 13.73 -12.60 -10.00
N ALA A 77 14.42 -13.64 -9.54
CA ALA A 77 13.85 -14.98 -9.39
C ALA A 77 13.11 -15.42 -10.67
N ASP A 78 11.84 -15.81 -10.57
CA ASP A 78 11.04 -16.30 -11.70
C ASP A 78 10.31 -15.17 -12.46
N GLN A 79 10.60 -13.90 -12.15
CA GLN A 79 9.94 -12.75 -12.76
C GLN A 79 10.92 -11.89 -13.55
N GLN A 80 10.50 -11.49 -14.76
CA GLN A 80 11.21 -10.50 -15.56
C GLN A 80 10.63 -9.11 -15.25
N LEU A 81 11.45 -8.24 -14.67
CA LEU A 81 11.13 -6.85 -14.49
C LEU A 81 11.54 -6.06 -15.73
N THR A 82 10.68 -5.13 -16.15
CA THR A 82 10.95 -4.21 -17.26
C THR A 82 10.93 -2.78 -16.75
N PHE A 83 11.85 -1.97 -17.26
CA PHE A 83 12.05 -0.58 -16.84
C PHE A 83 12.07 0.31 -18.07
N ASP A 84 11.08 1.18 -18.18
CA ASP A 84 10.98 2.16 -19.26
C ASP A 84 11.58 3.49 -18.82
N TYR A 85 12.56 3.97 -19.57
CA TYR A 85 13.30 5.19 -19.28
C TYR A 85 13.12 6.25 -20.36
N VAL A 86 13.06 7.51 -19.95
CA VAL A 86 13.11 8.69 -20.84
C VAL A 86 14.35 9.53 -20.57
N LYS A 87 14.96 10.08 -21.63
CA LYS A 87 16.08 11.01 -21.53
C LYS A 87 15.55 12.37 -21.10
N VAL A 88 16.10 12.90 -20.00
CA VAL A 88 15.74 14.19 -19.40
C VAL A 88 17.01 14.97 -19.08
N ASP A 89 16.93 16.30 -19.09
CA ASP A 89 18.08 17.18 -18.79
C ASP A 89 18.40 17.22 -17.28
N LYS A 90 17.38 17.00 -16.44
CA LYS A 90 17.51 16.94 -14.98
C LYS A 90 16.63 15.82 -14.43
N VAL A 91 17.22 14.93 -13.64
CA VAL A 91 16.47 13.90 -12.91
C VAL A 91 15.63 14.57 -11.80
N ALA A 92 14.34 14.23 -11.76
CA ALA A 92 13.39 14.73 -10.78
C ALA A 92 12.47 13.60 -10.30
N PRO A 93 11.93 13.69 -9.06
CA PRO A 93 10.98 12.72 -8.54
C PRO A 93 9.72 12.66 -9.43
N LEU A 94 9.25 11.44 -9.70
CA LEU A 94 7.97 11.18 -10.39
C LEU A 94 6.77 11.25 -9.45
N CYS A 95 6.96 11.80 -8.25
CA CYS A 95 5.91 12.01 -7.26
C CYS A 95 4.80 12.98 -7.73
N ALA A 96 4.88 13.48 -8.96
CA ALA A 96 3.86 14.27 -9.62
C ALA A 96 2.95 13.46 -10.57
N LEU A 97 2.96 12.11 -10.52
CA LEU A 97 1.90 11.34 -11.18
C LEU A 97 0.58 11.50 -10.38
N PRO A 98 -0.51 11.95 -11.01
CA PRO A 98 -1.48 12.85 -10.35
C PRO A 98 -2.49 12.16 -9.44
N SER A 99 -2.59 10.83 -9.43
CA SER A 99 -3.67 10.15 -8.71
C SER A 99 -3.32 9.75 -7.28
N GLY A 100 -2.04 9.69 -6.91
CA GLY A 100 -1.61 9.19 -5.59
C GLY A 100 -1.04 10.27 -4.67
N ALA A 101 -0.14 11.12 -5.15
CA ALA A 101 0.64 11.99 -4.27
C ALA A 101 -0.17 13.09 -3.57
N ALA A 102 -1.17 13.67 -4.24
CA ALA A 102 -2.05 14.65 -3.61
C ALA A 102 -2.94 14.00 -2.53
N ALA A 103 -3.41 12.78 -2.77
CA ALA A 103 -4.18 12.00 -1.79
C ALA A 103 -3.29 11.61 -0.60
N GLU A 104 -2.08 11.12 -0.85
CA GLU A 104 -1.11 10.79 0.21
C GLU A 104 -0.70 12.02 1.02
N GLN A 105 -0.46 13.16 0.38
CA GLN A 105 -0.15 14.39 1.10
C GLN A 105 -1.35 14.90 1.91
N ALA A 106 -2.58 14.76 1.40
CA ALA A 106 -3.80 15.11 2.14
C ALA A 106 -4.01 14.20 3.36
N ARG A 107 -3.56 12.94 3.30
CA ARG A 107 -3.59 12.02 4.44
C ARG A 107 -2.62 12.40 5.55
N GLN A 108 -1.51 13.08 5.27
CA GLN A 108 -0.51 13.48 6.26
C GLN A 108 -0.95 14.70 7.11
N SER A 109 -2.19 14.71 7.59
CA SER A 109 -2.78 15.80 8.35
C SER A 109 -3.75 15.25 9.41
N PRO A 110 -4.04 16.01 10.49
CA PRO A 110 -5.01 15.58 11.49
C PRO A 110 -6.35 15.19 10.86
N TYR A 111 -7.00 14.19 11.44
CA TYR A 111 -8.35 13.80 11.05
C TYR A 111 -9.34 14.95 11.28
N GLN A 112 -10.24 15.13 10.32
CA GLN A 112 -11.40 16.00 10.40
C GLN A 112 -12.66 15.18 10.18
N ALA A 113 -13.77 15.56 10.83
CA ALA A 113 -15.05 14.87 10.66
C ALA A 113 -15.56 14.82 9.20
N SER A 114 -15.06 15.72 8.35
CA SER A 114 -15.38 15.73 6.91
C SER A 114 -14.55 14.72 6.09
N ASP A 115 -13.46 14.17 6.64
CA ASP A 115 -12.65 13.15 5.96
C ASP A 115 -13.39 11.81 5.84
N PHE A 116 -14.32 11.52 6.76
CA PHE A 116 -15.03 10.25 6.78
C PHE A 116 -16.43 10.36 7.40
N VAL A 117 -17.44 9.89 6.67
CA VAL A 117 -18.82 9.79 7.18
C VAL A 117 -19.03 8.39 7.75
N ALA A 118 -18.99 8.28 9.08
CA ALA A 118 -19.19 7.01 9.78
C ALA A 118 -20.64 6.53 9.64
N ALA A 119 -20.79 5.26 9.25
CA ALA A 119 -22.07 4.55 9.16
C ALA A 119 -21.87 3.06 9.57
N PRO A 120 -21.50 2.78 10.84
CA PRO A 120 -21.11 1.44 11.28
C PRO A 120 -22.28 0.47 11.47
N GLN A 121 -23.51 0.95 11.29
CA GLN A 121 -24.74 0.20 11.55
C GLN A 121 -24.93 -0.90 10.50
N LEU A 122 -25.05 -2.16 10.93
CA LEU A 122 -25.34 -3.27 10.04
C LEU A 122 -26.84 -3.28 9.69
N PRO A 123 -27.21 -3.54 8.41
CA PRO A 123 -28.56 -3.91 8.05
C PRO A 123 -28.96 -5.25 8.71
N ALA A 124 -30.27 -5.48 8.90
CA ALA A 124 -30.75 -6.74 9.48
C ALA A 124 -30.39 -7.95 8.59
N HIS A 125 -30.06 -9.09 9.22
CA HIS A 125 -29.70 -10.33 8.53
C HIS A 125 -30.19 -11.55 9.30
N PRO A 126 -30.79 -12.58 8.65
CA PRO A 126 -31.33 -13.76 9.35
C PRO A 126 -30.30 -14.53 10.18
N ARG A 127 -29.02 -14.48 9.77
CA ARG A 127 -27.91 -15.18 10.45
C ARG A 127 -26.98 -14.25 11.22
N MET A 128 -27.48 -13.10 11.67
CA MET A 128 -26.71 -12.09 12.41
C MET A 128 -25.96 -12.69 13.62
N GLN A 129 -26.53 -13.68 14.30
CA GLN A 129 -25.91 -14.31 15.47
C GLN A 129 -24.51 -14.88 15.20
N ARG A 130 -24.22 -15.29 13.97
CA ARG A 130 -22.89 -15.81 13.58
C ARG A 130 -21.80 -14.76 13.61
N TYR A 131 -22.17 -13.47 13.51
CA TYR A 131 -21.27 -12.32 13.45
C TYR A 131 -21.12 -11.61 14.79
N LEU A 132 -22.15 -11.63 15.64
CA LEU A 132 -22.12 -10.94 16.93
C LEU A 132 -20.99 -11.47 17.80
N GLY A 133 -20.22 -10.58 18.45
CA GLY A 133 -19.12 -10.92 19.35
C GLY A 133 -17.83 -10.18 19.04
N THR A 134 -16.79 -10.50 19.81
CA THR A 134 -15.42 -9.99 19.67
C THR A 134 -14.60 -11.00 18.88
N TRP A 135 -13.89 -10.53 17.87
CA TRP A 135 -13.15 -11.35 16.92
C TRP A 135 -11.68 -10.92 16.88
N ALA A 136 -10.78 -11.90 16.88
CA ALA A 136 -9.36 -11.70 17.08
C ALA A 136 -8.50 -12.59 16.17
N ILE A 137 -7.29 -12.11 15.86
CA ILE A 137 -6.18 -12.89 15.31
C ILE A 137 -5.19 -13.13 16.45
N GLY A 138 -5.09 -14.37 16.92
CA GLY A 138 -4.37 -14.66 18.15
C GLY A 138 -4.98 -13.89 19.32
N ASP A 139 -4.16 -13.09 20.00
CA ASP A 139 -4.58 -12.26 21.15
C ASP A 139 -4.96 -10.81 20.75
N VAL A 140 -4.92 -10.48 19.46
CA VAL A 140 -5.22 -9.14 18.96
C VAL A 140 -6.66 -9.07 18.48
N VAL A 141 -7.48 -8.27 19.15
CA VAL A 141 -8.86 -7.99 18.71
C VAL A 141 -8.81 -7.18 17.43
N GLU A 142 -9.47 -7.69 16.38
CA GLU A 142 -9.55 -7.05 15.06
C GLU A 142 -10.87 -6.32 14.83
N LEU A 143 -11.97 -6.80 15.44
CA LEU A 143 -13.26 -6.12 15.43
C LEU A 143 -14.24 -6.73 16.42
N GLU A 144 -15.28 -5.97 16.70
CA GLU A 144 -16.43 -6.38 17.47
C GLU A 144 -17.71 -6.05 16.72
N ILE A 145 -18.69 -6.95 16.80
CA ILE A 145 -20.04 -6.69 16.31
C ILE A 145 -20.97 -6.73 17.52
N ARG A 146 -21.41 -5.54 17.92
CA ARG A 146 -22.19 -5.30 19.14
C ARG A 146 -23.63 -4.96 18.79
N ARG A 147 -24.50 -4.94 19.79
CA ARG A 147 -25.86 -4.38 19.67
C ARG A 147 -25.97 -3.10 20.48
N ASP A 148 -26.64 -2.11 19.92
CA ASP A 148 -27.04 -0.91 20.65
C ASP A 148 -28.23 -1.21 21.60
N PRO A 149 -28.64 -0.26 22.45
CA PRO A 149 -29.80 -0.43 23.33
C PRO A 149 -31.12 -0.72 22.60
N GLN A 150 -31.21 -0.38 21.32
CA GLN A 150 -32.37 -0.64 20.45
C GLN A 150 -32.27 -2.02 19.76
N GLY A 151 -31.23 -2.80 20.04
CA GLY A 151 -31.00 -4.15 19.51
C GLY A 151 -30.40 -4.19 18.10
N LYS A 152 -30.03 -3.03 17.55
CA LYS A 152 -29.44 -2.85 16.23
C LYS A 152 -27.94 -3.16 16.26
N ALA A 153 -27.47 -3.96 15.32
CA ALA A 153 -26.07 -4.42 15.31
C ALA A 153 -25.13 -3.40 14.65
N TYR A 154 -23.94 -3.17 15.18
CA TYR A 154 -22.97 -2.22 14.61
C TYR A 154 -21.53 -2.73 14.73
N LEU A 155 -20.66 -2.29 13.81
CA LEU A 155 -19.22 -2.52 13.84
C LEU A 155 -18.55 -1.63 14.89
N TYR A 156 -17.64 -2.20 15.67
CA TYR A 156 -16.89 -1.50 16.71
C TYR A 156 -15.46 -2.02 16.81
N HIS A 157 -14.53 -1.13 17.10
CA HIS A 157 -13.21 -1.48 17.60
C HIS A 157 -12.78 -0.40 18.58
N ALA A 158 -12.32 -0.81 19.77
CA ALA A 158 -11.87 0.14 20.77
C ALA A 158 -10.66 0.92 20.25
N SER A 159 -10.65 2.23 20.43
CA SER A 159 -9.43 3.00 20.14
C SER A 159 -8.32 2.59 21.10
N ASN A 160 -7.08 2.63 20.63
CA ASN A 160 -5.90 2.46 21.46
C ASN A 160 -5.10 3.77 21.48
N THR A 161 -3.94 3.76 22.12
CA THR A 161 -3.08 4.95 22.25
C THR A 161 -2.64 5.55 20.90
N ASN A 162 -2.72 4.79 19.81
CA ASN A 162 -2.23 5.18 18.49
C ASN A 162 -3.35 5.35 17.46
N TRP A 163 -4.45 4.61 17.58
CA TRP A 163 -5.42 4.44 16.50
C TRP A 163 -6.87 4.57 16.98
N HIS A 164 -7.65 5.29 16.17
CA HIS A 164 -9.10 5.30 16.15
C HIS A 164 -9.59 4.56 14.91
N TYR A 165 -10.77 3.95 15.02
CA TYR A 165 -11.33 3.09 13.98
C TYR A 165 -12.77 3.51 13.68
N LEU A 166 -13.07 3.71 12.40
CA LEU A 166 -14.37 4.09 11.88
C LEU A 166 -14.78 3.12 10.77
N TYR A 167 -16.09 2.99 10.56
CA TYR A 167 -16.65 2.09 9.55
C TYR A 167 -17.77 2.77 8.78
N ASN A 168 -17.90 2.45 7.49
CA ASN A 168 -19.02 2.87 6.66
C ASN A 168 -19.30 1.83 5.55
N ASP A 169 -20.23 2.18 4.67
CA ASP A 169 -20.58 1.38 3.48
C ASP A 169 -20.95 -0.08 3.82
N VAL A 170 -21.58 -0.26 4.99
CA VAL A 170 -21.89 -1.56 5.58
C VAL A 170 -23.09 -2.18 4.87
N ARG A 171 -22.88 -3.30 4.19
CA ARG A 171 -23.93 -4.00 3.43
C ARG A 171 -23.72 -5.51 3.35
N TRP A 172 -24.79 -6.24 3.07
CA TRP A 172 -24.76 -7.68 2.84
C TRP A 172 -24.65 -7.99 1.34
N ILE A 173 -23.80 -8.95 0.99
CA ILE A 173 -23.79 -9.60 -0.33
C ILE A 173 -23.91 -11.11 -0.10
N GLY A 174 -25.12 -11.63 -0.30
CA GLY A 174 -25.47 -12.96 0.19
C GLY A 174 -25.30 -13.01 1.71
N ASP A 175 -24.44 -13.92 2.19
CA ASP A 175 -24.06 -13.95 3.60
C ASP A 175 -22.87 -13.04 3.91
N ALA A 176 -22.03 -12.64 2.96
CA ALA A 176 -20.84 -11.88 3.31
C ALA A 176 -21.20 -10.46 3.75
N LEU A 177 -20.60 -10.00 4.85
CA LEU A 177 -20.68 -8.60 5.28
C LEU A 177 -19.56 -7.82 4.62
N HIS A 178 -19.91 -6.84 3.82
CA HIS A 178 -18.98 -5.92 3.17
C HIS A 178 -19.03 -4.56 3.88
N PHE A 179 -17.88 -3.94 4.08
CA PHE A 179 -17.77 -2.61 4.67
C PHE A 179 -16.41 -1.99 4.32
N GLN A 180 -16.26 -0.69 4.59
CA GLN A 180 -14.93 -0.07 4.65
C GLN A 180 -14.54 0.18 6.10
N SER A 181 -13.30 -0.14 6.42
CA SER A 181 -12.62 0.24 7.66
C SER A 181 -11.76 1.47 7.40
N TYR A 182 -11.74 2.41 8.33
CA TYR A 182 -10.94 3.62 8.25
C TYR A 182 -10.26 3.87 9.58
N SER A 183 -8.93 4.01 9.57
CA SER A 183 -8.17 4.30 10.77
C SER A 183 -7.52 5.68 10.72
N TYR A 184 -7.48 6.36 11.86
CA TYR A 184 -6.74 7.61 12.01
C TYR A 184 -6.06 7.69 13.38
N SER A 185 -5.15 8.64 13.52
CA SER A 185 -4.38 8.88 14.75
C SER A 185 -4.48 10.35 15.08
N ASP A 186 -4.46 10.69 16.36
CA ASP A 186 -4.33 12.06 16.83
C ASP A 186 -2.85 12.47 17.01
N LYS A 187 -1.91 11.54 16.80
CA LYS A 187 -0.47 11.74 16.98
C LYS A 187 0.19 12.21 15.67
N PRO A 188 0.79 13.42 15.64
CA PRO A 188 1.45 13.93 14.43
C PRO A 188 2.53 13.01 13.86
N GLU A 189 3.28 12.32 14.71
CA GLU A 189 4.32 11.37 14.30
C GLU A 189 3.78 10.13 13.57
N LEU A 190 2.47 9.88 13.63
CA LEU A 190 1.80 8.78 12.92
C LEU A 190 1.04 9.23 11.66
N PHE A 191 1.08 10.52 11.29
CA PHE A 191 0.36 11.00 10.10
C PHE A 191 0.93 10.47 8.78
N SER A 192 2.23 10.14 8.75
CA SER A 192 2.89 9.49 7.61
C SER A 192 2.68 7.97 7.57
N HIS A 193 2.07 7.38 8.60
CA HIS A 193 1.91 5.94 8.67
C HIS A 193 0.87 5.44 7.65
N PRO A 194 1.09 4.30 6.96
CA PRO A 194 0.19 3.81 5.90
C PRO A 194 -1.27 3.58 6.31
N SER A 195 -1.53 3.34 7.60
CA SER A 195 -2.90 3.19 8.13
C SER A 195 -3.62 4.52 8.40
N HIS A 196 -2.91 5.64 8.52
CA HIS A 196 -3.52 6.92 8.88
C HIS A 196 -4.31 7.50 7.71
N LYS A 197 -5.59 7.80 7.95
CA LYS A 197 -6.56 8.30 6.96
C LYS A 197 -6.67 7.41 5.71
N SER A 198 -6.54 6.10 5.89
CA SER A 198 -6.61 5.12 4.80
C SER A 198 -7.89 4.29 4.88
N PRO A 199 -8.75 4.29 3.84
CA PRO A 199 -9.88 3.37 3.77
C PRO A 199 -9.45 2.00 3.24
N THR A 200 -9.83 0.94 3.96
CA THR A 200 -9.59 -0.45 3.58
C THR A 200 -10.92 -1.15 3.35
N GLN A 201 -11.10 -1.76 2.18
CA GLN A 201 -12.28 -2.59 1.93
C GLN A 201 -12.15 -3.92 2.66
N VAL A 202 -13.21 -4.32 3.35
CA VAL A 202 -13.24 -5.51 4.17
C VAL A 202 -14.45 -6.37 3.85
N ILE A 203 -14.24 -7.69 3.85
CA ILE A 203 -15.28 -8.70 3.72
C ILE A 203 -15.17 -9.66 4.91
N LEU A 204 -16.28 -9.84 5.63
CA LEU A 204 -16.43 -10.85 6.66
C LEU A 204 -17.37 -11.96 6.22
N GLN A 205 -16.90 -13.20 6.31
CA GLN A 205 -17.70 -14.36 5.98
C GLN A 205 -17.56 -15.47 7.03
N PRO A 206 -18.66 -15.92 7.65
CA PRO A 206 -18.66 -17.01 8.60
C PRO A 206 -18.31 -18.33 7.94
N THR A 207 -17.41 -19.05 8.60
CA THR A 207 -17.02 -20.41 8.24
C THR A 207 -17.90 -21.44 8.98
N PRO A 208 -17.96 -22.71 8.52
CA PRO A 208 -18.74 -23.76 9.18
C PRO A 208 -18.30 -24.05 10.62
N ASP A 209 -17.02 -23.83 10.95
CA ASP A 209 -16.43 -24.05 12.28
C ASP A 209 -16.65 -22.88 13.25
N GLY A 210 -17.50 -21.91 12.89
CA GLY A 210 -17.88 -20.80 13.76
C GLY A 210 -16.86 -19.66 13.85
N LYS A 211 -15.86 -19.64 12.96
CA LYS A 211 -14.90 -18.54 12.77
C LYS A 211 -15.41 -17.54 11.73
N LEU A 212 -14.69 -16.43 11.55
CA LEU A 212 -14.89 -15.51 10.44
C LEU A 212 -13.67 -15.50 9.53
N ARG A 213 -13.89 -15.72 8.23
CA ARG A 213 -12.93 -15.35 7.20
C ARG A 213 -12.97 -13.84 7.02
N TYR A 214 -11.82 -13.20 7.15
CA TYR A 214 -11.62 -11.76 7.08
C TYR A 214 -10.75 -11.45 5.88
N LEU A 215 -11.34 -10.88 4.84
CA LEU A 215 -10.60 -10.46 3.65
C LEU A 215 -10.46 -8.94 3.67
N LEU A 216 -9.27 -8.46 3.41
CA LEU A 216 -8.96 -7.04 3.33
C LEU A 216 -8.20 -6.73 2.04
N THR A 217 -8.56 -5.63 1.39
CA THR A 217 -7.88 -5.18 0.17
C THR A 217 -7.01 -3.97 0.49
N ILE A 218 -5.69 -4.15 0.40
CA ILE A 218 -4.71 -3.07 0.58
C ILE A 218 -3.93 -2.95 -0.74
N GLU A 219 -3.90 -1.75 -1.33
CA GLU A 219 -3.17 -1.46 -2.58
C GLU A 219 -3.51 -2.43 -3.73
N GLY A 220 -4.78 -2.85 -3.81
CA GLY A 220 -5.27 -3.79 -4.83
C GLY A 220 -4.88 -5.26 -4.61
N ARG A 221 -4.17 -5.57 -3.52
CA ARG A 221 -3.89 -6.95 -3.10
C ARG A 221 -4.89 -7.38 -2.05
N VAL A 222 -5.39 -8.61 -2.19
CA VAL A 222 -6.29 -9.24 -1.22
C VAL A 222 -5.47 -10.04 -0.23
N PHE A 223 -5.67 -9.75 1.05
CA PHE A 223 -5.15 -10.52 2.17
C PHE A 223 -6.32 -11.25 2.83
N GLU A 224 -6.09 -12.48 3.27
CA GLU A 224 -7.10 -13.32 3.92
C GLU A 224 -6.56 -13.79 5.26
N GLU A 225 -7.34 -13.54 6.31
CA GLU A 225 -7.09 -13.97 7.66
C GLU A 225 -8.30 -14.73 8.21
N THR A 226 -8.08 -15.52 9.26
CA THR A 226 -9.16 -16.19 9.99
C THR A 226 -9.26 -15.64 11.39
N LEU A 227 -10.41 -15.04 11.71
CA LEU A 227 -10.71 -14.53 13.05
C LEU A 227 -11.37 -15.60 13.90
N THR A 228 -10.85 -15.76 15.10
CA THR A 228 -11.48 -16.55 16.16
C THR A 228 -12.20 -15.66 17.14
N ARG A 229 -13.24 -16.19 17.78
CA ARG A 229 -13.91 -15.50 18.88
C ARG A 229 -12.92 -15.27 20.03
N ALA A 230 -12.76 -14.03 20.47
CA ALA A 230 -12.02 -13.76 21.70
C ALA A 230 -12.74 -14.42 22.89
N LYS A 231 -11.95 -14.96 23.83
CA LYS A 231 -12.48 -15.57 25.06
C LYS A 231 -12.94 -14.51 26.06
#